data_AF-A0A923IEC9-F1
#
_entry.id   AF-A0A923IEC9-F1
#
_cell.length_a   1.000
_cell.length_b   1.000
_cell.length_c   1.000
_cell.angle_alpha   90.00
_cell.angle_beta   90.00
_cell.angle_gamma   90.00
#
_symmetry.space_group_name_H-M   'P 1'
#
loop_
_entity.id
_entity.type
_entity.pdbx_description
1 polymer ?
#
loop_
_entity_poly.entity_id
_entity_poly.type
_entity_poly.pdbx_seq_one_letter_code
_entity_poly.pdbx_strand_id
1 'polypeptide(L)' 'MAKIIVNEQIPALLKQPLQGRPKQGDLKNVRSWDFNFRDVTFRILYDLEGPTVRIIAIGVHDVAYRKAK' A
#
# COMPACT_ATOMS: atom_id res chain seq x y z
N MET A 1 -10.08 1.46 -11.76
CA MET A 1 -9.49 1.28 -10.42
C MET A 1 -8.69 -0.02 -10.36
N ALA A 2 -9.32 -1.20 -10.46
CA ALA A 2 -8.61 -2.49 -10.42
C ALA A 2 -7.42 -2.59 -11.40
N LYS A 3 -7.58 -2.11 -12.65
CA LYS A 3 -6.50 -2.10 -13.66
C LYS A 3 -5.22 -1.41 -13.20
N ILE A 4 -5.32 -0.28 -12.50
CA ILE A 4 -4.14 0.50 -12.07
C ILE A 4 -3.45 -0.18 -10.88
N ILE A 5 -4.24 -0.71 -9.95
CA ILE A 5 -3.70 -1.46 -8.81
C ILE A 5 -2.96 -2.70 -9.31
N VAL A 6 -3.61 -3.50 -10.16
CA VAL A 6 -3.09 -4.79 -10.62
C VAL A 6 -1.96 -4.64 -11.64
N ASN A 7 -2.09 -3.72 -12.59
CA ASN A 7 -1.15 -3.66 -13.72
C ASN A 7 0.01 -2.69 -13.51
N GLU A 8 -0.07 -1.77 -12.55
CA GLU A 8 0.96 -0.77 -12.32
C GLU A 8 1.53 -0.88 -10.91
N GLN A 9 0.68 -0.79 -9.88
CA GLN A 9 1.15 -0.67 -8.50
C GLN A 9 1.69 -1.99 -7.95
N ILE A 10 1.02 -3.13 -8.19
CA ILE A 10 1.53 -4.44 -7.77
C ILE A 10 2.89 -4.74 -8.43
N PRO A 11 3.06 -4.61 -9.77
CA PRO A 11 4.37 -4.81 -10.40
C PRO A 11 5.46 -3.87 -9.89
N ALA A 12 5.15 -2.59 -9.63
CA ALA A 12 6.11 -1.64 -9.07
C ALA A 12 6.55 -2.06 -7.65
N LEU A 13 5.59 -2.45 -6.81
CA LEU A 13 5.83 -2.96 -5.48
C LEU A 13 6.69 -4.24 -5.53
N LEU A 14 6.39 -5.20 -6.40
CA LEU A 14 7.15 -6.44 -6.55
C LEU A 14 8.60 -6.21 -7.02
N LYS A 15 8.85 -5.18 -7.83
CA LYS A 15 10.22 -4.81 -8.25
C LYS A 15 11.04 -4.21 -7.12
N GLN A 16 10.41 -3.42 -6.25
CA GLN A 16 11.10 -2.66 -5.20
C GLN A 16 10.36 -2.75 -3.86
N PRO A 17 10.17 -3.96 -3.30
CA PRO A 17 9.35 -4.18 -2.12
C PRO A 17 9.91 -3.49 -0.86
N LEU A 18 11.19 -3.15 -0.86
CA LEU A 18 11.86 -2.47 0.26
C LEU A 18 11.60 -0.95 0.32
N GLN A 19 10.99 -0.34 -0.70
CA GLN A 19 10.65 1.09 -0.68
C GLN A 19 9.39 1.43 0.12
N GLY A 20 8.50 0.47 0.35
CA GLY A 20 7.34 0.70 1.22
C GLY A 20 7.77 1.14 2.62
N ARG A 21 6.96 1.99 3.24
CA ARG A 21 7.25 2.50 4.58
C ARG A 21 7.00 1.42 5.62
N PRO A 22 7.98 1.03 6.46
CA PRO A 22 7.75 0.08 7.54
C PRO A 22 6.79 0.67 8.56
N LYS A 23 5.88 -0.16 9.08
CA LYS A 23 5.03 0.20 10.21
C LYS A 23 5.79 0.01 11.52
N GLN A 24 5.26 0.61 12.58
CA GLN A 24 5.84 0.59 13.92
C GLN A 24 4.95 -0.21 14.87
N GLY A 25 5.48 -0.54 16.06
CA GLY A 25 4.75 -1.29 17.09
C GLY A 25 4.47 -2.73 16.68
N ASP A 26 3.23 -3.17 16.93
CA ASP A 26 2.79 -4.55 16.66
C ASP A 26 2.83 -4.93 15.17
N LEU A 27 2.89 -3.93 14.29
CA LEU A 27 2.94 -4.11 12.84
C LEU A 27 4.36 -4.00 12.26
N LYS A 28 5.43 -4.18 13.06
CA LYS A 28 6.83 -4.01 12.63
C LYS A 28 7.26 -4.80 11.39
N ASN A 29 6.60 -5.92 11.07
CA ASN A 29 6.88 -6.71 9.88
C ASN A 29 6.10 -6.20 8.65
N VAL A 30 5.05 -5.39 8.87
CA VAL A 30 4.20 -4.86 7.81
C VAL A 30 4.78 -3.59 7.22
N ARG A 31 4.65 -3.47 5.90
CA ARG A 31 5.02 -2.30 5.10
C ARG A 31 3.79 -1.72 4.42
N SER A 32 3.80 -0.41 4.20
CA SER A 32 2.77 0.30 3.45
C SER A 32 3.32 0.92 2.17
N TRP A 33 2.64 0.65 1.06
CA TRP A 33 2.85 1.29 -0.24
C TRP A 33 1.68 2.23 -0.53
N ASP A 34 1.94 3.53 -0.55
CA ASP A 34 0.93 4.55 -0.77
C ASP A 34 1.02 5.04 -2.22
N PHE A 35 -0.13 5.19 -2.87
CA PHE A 35 -0.20 5.81 -4.20
C PHE A 35 -1.48 6.62 -4.32
N ASN A 36 -1.44 7.66 -5.15
CA ASN A 36 -2.61 8.47 -5.43
C ASN A 36 -3.26 7.99 -6.73
N PHE A 37 -4.58 7.82 -6.71
CA PHE A 37 -5.37 7.64 -7.91
C PHE A 37 -6.49 8.68 -7.94
N ARG A 38 -6.39 9.61 -8.89
CA ARG A 38 -7.18 10.84 -8.90
C ARG A 38 -7.02 11.57 -7.56
N ASP A 39 -8.13 11.97 -6.96
CA ASP A 39 -8.19 12.70 -5.71
C ASP A 39 -8.18 11.79 -4.48
N VAL A 40 -7.83 10.51 -4.62
CA VAL A 40 -7.94 9.52 -3.54
C VAL A 40 -6.59 8.85 -3.32
N THR A 41 -6.11 8.87 -2.08
CA THR A 41 -4.93 8.11 -1.68
C THR A 41 -5.33 6.67 -1.37
N PHE A 42 -4.63 5.71 -1.95
CA PHE A 42 -4.74 4.30 -1.68
C PHE A 42 -3.50 3.81 -0.95
N ARG A 43 -3.67 2.75 -0.16
CA ARG A 43 -2.60 2.05 0.55
C ARG A 43 -2.70 0.56 0.31
N ILE A 44 -1.57 -0.05 0.00
CA ILE A 44 -1.35 -1.50 0.04
C ILE A 44 -0.56 -1.79 1.30
N LEU A 45 -1.09 -2.64 2.17
CA LEU A 45 -0.37 -3.23 3.30
C LEU A 45 0.14 -4.60 2.90
N TYR A 46 1.41 -4.88 3.17
CA TYR A 46 2.03 -6.15 2.82
C TYR A 46 3.16 -6.52 3.79
N ASP A 47 3.46 -7.80 3.87
CA ASP A 47 4.62 -8.36 4.57
C ASP A 47 5.61 -8.97 3.57
N LEU A 48 6.87 -9.09 3.99
CA LEU A 48 7.95 -9.73 3.24
C LEU A 48 8.37 -11.03 3.93
N GLU A 49 7.89 -12.15 3.39
CA GLU A 49 8.24 -13.49 3.84
C GLU A 49 9.28 -14.07 2.87
N GLY A 50 10.56 -13.71 3.07
CA GLY A 50 11.65 -14.09 2.17
C GLY A 50 11.51 -13.43 0.78
N PRO A 51 11.45 -14.19 -0.32
CA PRO A 51 11.20 -13.64 -1.66
C PRO A 51 9.72 -13.31 -1.91
N THR A 52 8.83 -13.69 -1.00
CA THR A 52 7.39 -13.57 -1.18
C THR A 52 6.87 -12.25 -0.63
N VAL A 53 6.11 -11.53 -1.45
CA VAL A 53 5.31 -10.39 -1.01
C VAL A 53 3.90 -10.87 -0.68
N ARG A 54 3.53 -10.83 0.61
CA ARG A 54 2.19 -11.16 1.06
C ARG A 54 1.36 -9.90 1.22
N ILE A 55 0.43 -9.67 0.29
CA ILE A 55 -0.51 -8.55 0.42
C ILE A 55 -1.54 -8.88 1.51
N ILE A 56 -1.61 -8.02 2.52
CA ILE A 56 -2.53 -8.14 3.67
C ILE A 56 -3.83 -7.39 3.39
N ALA A 57 -3.72 -6.17 2.87
CA ALA A 57 -4.88 -5.33 2.58
C ALA A 57 -4.60 -4.34 1.44
N ILE A 58 -5.65 -4.00 0.69
CA ILE A 58 -5.64 -2.91 -0.30
C ILE A 58 -6.88 -2.06 -0.04
N GLY A 59 -6.70 -0.77 0.17
CA GLY A 59 -7.83 0.11 0.44
C GLY A 59 -7.49 1.59 0.29
N VAL A 60 -8.52 2.42 0.41
CA VAL A 60 -8.35 3.87 0.52
C VAL A 60 -7.68 4.19 1.85
N HIS A 61 -6.61 4.99 1.79
CA HIS A 61 -5.95 5.53 2.96
C HIS A 61 -6.73 6.74 3.44
N ASP A 62 -7.29 6.64 4.66
CA ASP A 62 -8.03 7.66 5.40
C ASP A 62 -8.53 8.87 4.61
N VAL A 63 -9.82 8.82 4.27
CA VAL A 63 -10.59 9.97 3.75
C VAL A 63 -10.96 10.94 4.89
N ALA A 64 -10.19 10.97 5.97
CA ALA A 64 -10.51 11.66 7.22
C ALA A 64 -10.42 13.19 7.15
N TYR A 65 -9.99 13.79 6.03
CA TYR A 65 -9.88 15.26 5.90
C TYR A 65 -10.85 15.90 4.89
N ARG A 66 -11.76 15.14 4.24
CA ARG A 66 -12.71 15.72 3.27
C ARG A 66 -14.12 16.02 3.79
N LYS A 67 -14.48 15.62 5.01
CA LYS A 67 -15.78 15.95 5.62
C LYS A 67 -15.71 16.98 6.75
N ALA A 68 -14.54 17.57 6.99
CA ALA A 68 -14.33 18.57 8.04
C ALA A 68 -14.00 19.98 7.49
N LYS A 69 -14.40 20.30 6.25
CA LYS A 69 -14.32 21.65 5.69
C LYS A 69 -15.62 22.02 5.00
#